data_AF-A0A5Q4EXG9-F1
#
_entry.id   AF-A0A5Q4EXG9-F1
#
_cell.length_a   1.000
_cell.length_b   1.000
_cell.length_c   1.000
_cell.angle_alpha   90.00
_cell.angle_beta   90.00
_cell.angle_gamma   90.00
#
_symmetry.space_group_name_H-M   'P 1'
#
loop_
_entity.id
_entity.type
_entity.pdbx_description
1 polymer ?
#
loop_
_entity_poly.entity_id
_entity_poly.type
_entity_poly.pdbx_seq_one_letter_code
_entity_poly.pdbx_strand_id
1 'polypeptide(L)'
;MQQQDRASRLRPPLAQPVAHATQGLVIFTGFAPRPIGLGSCHHDPPQTRNDGVYACPSAPAAARCMTTWARYSQGVAPHCARPPEVAPMIRSPSQRQAGVGLTLFVTLLIAACASQPPQPSDPELARIVGYHTGLFTSAPQAARDSNYQVVEFRAVRIWPQRDEGYWVYTEQQIEGQDSPYRQRIQRYFRDADGVIRLRVYTFPQAAEHVGDWQFPARFDGLEPTMLSAEAGCDNLYRQVEPGVFAGSTIDEECRNTWRGAAYMRSISSVTATGFTNWDRGFTAAGEHVWGPRGGGYEFTKLADL
;
A
#
# COMPACT_ATOMS: atom_id res chain seq x y z
N MET A 1 -34.67 -17.90 79.22
CA MET A 1 -34.04 -18.52 78.04
C MET A 1 -33.54 -17.35 77.17
N GLN A 2 -32.36 -16.77 77.46
CA GLN A 2 -31.07 -17.03 76.76
C GLN A 2 -31.26 -17.12 75.23
N GLN A 3 -30.58 -16.36 74.36
CA GLN A 3 -29.22 -15.84 74.46
C GLN A 3 -29.01 -14.76 73.38
N GLN A 4 -28.46 -13.60 73.76
CA GLN A 4 -27.85 -12.63 72.83
C GLN A 4 -26.46 -13.12 72.46
N ASP A 5 -26.17 -13.08 71.17
CA ASP A 5 -24.96 -13.62 70.57
C ASP A 5 -23.79 -12.63 70.61
N ARG A 6 -22.60 -13.20 70.77
CA ARG A 6 -21.36 -12.54 71.16
C ARG A 6 -20.68 -11.91 69.94
N ALA A 7 -20.46 -10.60 69.98
CA ALA A 7 -19.50 -9.94 69.13
C ALA A 7 -18.08 -10.49 69.38
N SER A 8 -17.39 -10.93 68.34
CA SER A 8 -15.95 -11.22 68.39
C SER A 8 -15.27 -10.83 67.09
N ARG A 9 -14.18 -10.08 67.28
CA ARG A 9 -13.36 -9.34 66.32
C ARG A 9 -12.66 -10.30 65.36
N LEU A 10 -12.65 -9.96 64.06
CA LEU A 10 -11.68 -10.48 63.09
C LEU A 10 -11.02 -9.29 62.38
N ARG A 11 -9.70 -9.20 62.54
CA ARG A 11 -8.83 -8.29 61.77
C ARG A 11 -8.65 -8.86 60.36
N PRO A 12 -8.54 -8.02 59.30
CA PRO A 12 -8.22 -8.49 57.96
C PRO A 12 -6.72 -8.82 57.83
N PRO A 13 -6.33 -9.76 56.94
CA PRO A 13 -4.94 -10.10 56.70
C PRO A 13 -4.22 -9.05 55.85
N LEU A 14 -2.94 -8.87 56.14
CA LEU A 14 -1.99 -8.02 55.42
C LEU A 14 -1.81 -8.51 53.97
N ALA A 15 -1.99 -7.61 53.00
CA ALA A 15 -1.70 -7.84 51.59
C ALA A 15 -0.17 -7.92 51.37
N GLN A 16 0.26 -8.94 50.64
CA GLN A 16 1.64 -9.06 50.14
C GLN A 16 1.83 -8.14 48.90
N PRO A 17 3.02 -7.57 48.70
CA PRO A 17 3.29 -6.70 47.55
C PRO A 17 3.39 -7.51 46.25
N VAL A 18 2.61 -7.11 45.25
CA VAL A 18 2.69 -7.61 43.88
C VAL A 18 3.94 -7.01 43.22
N ALA A 19 4.80 -7.88 42.68
CA ALA A 19 5.98 -7.48 41.93
C ALA A 19 5.59 -6.75 40.63
N HIS A 20 6.11 -5.54 40.45
CA HIS A 20 5.98 -4.77 39.22
C HIS A 20 6.75 -5.45 38.08
N ALA A 21 6.03 -5.90 37.05
CA ALA A 21 6.62 -6.23 35.76
C ALA A 21 7.00 -4.93 35.05
N THR A 22 8.29 -4.63 34.98
CA THR A 22 8.83 -3.50 34.23
C THR A 22 8.68 -3.80 32.73
N GLN A 23 7.75 -3.11 32.06
CA GLN A 23 7.70 -3.12 30.60
C GLN A 23 8.93 -2.39 30.08
N GLY A 24 9.84 -3.15 29.47
CA GLY A 24 11.03 -2.61 28.81
C GLY A 24 10.63 -1.79 27.60
N LEU A 25 10.99 -0.51 27.63
CA LEU A 25 11.02 0.40 26.49
C LEU A 25 11.95 -0.19 25.42
N VAL A 26 11.40 -0.65 24.29
CA VAL A 26 12.20 -1.02 23.11
C VAL A 26 12.69 0.28 22.47
N ILE A 27 13.91 0.69 22.83
CA ILE A 27 14.62 1.79 22.19
C ILE A 27 15.14 1.29 20.84
N PHE A 28 14.55 1.79 19.76
CA PHE A 28 15.11 1.65 18.42
C PHE A 28 16.37 2.50 18.31
N THR A 29 17.54 1.88 18.44
CA THR A 29 18.80 2.49 17.98
C THR A 29 18.86 2.39 16.46
N GLY A 30 19.05 3.55 15.83
CA GLY A 30 19.04 3.70 14.38
C GLY A 30 20.11 2.88 13.68
N PHE A 31 19.75 2.41 12.48
CA PHE A 31 20.68 1.90 11.49
C PHE A 31 21.66 3.01 11.08
N ALA A 32 22.93 2.85 11.44
CA ALA A 32 24.02 3.58 10.80
C ALA A 32 24.33 2.92 9.44
N PRO A 33 24.38 3.66 8.32
CA PRO A 33 24.85 3.10 7.07
C PRO A 33 26.35 2.81 7.16
N ARG A 34 26.75 1.61 6.73
CA ARG A 34 28.16 1.24 6.57
C ARG A 34 28.82 2.20 5.56
N PRO A 35 30.02 2.74 5.84
CA PRO A 35 30.75 3.53 4.87
C PRO A 35 31.21 2.62 3.71
N ILE A 36 30.73 2.93 2.51
CA ILE A 36 31.27 2.39 1.27
C ILE A 36 32.66 3.01 1.10
N GLY A 37 33.68 2.16 0.97
CA GLY A 37 35.06 2.59 0.75
C GLY A 37 35.18 3.46 -0.49
N LEU A 38 35.60 4.71 -0.30
CA LEU A 38 36.03 5.60 -1.35
C LEU A 38 37.34 5.05 -1.94
N GLY A 39 37.26 4.56 -3.18
CA GLY A 39 38.44 4.31 -4.01
C GLY A 39 39.09 5.64 -4.36
N SER A 40 40.29 5.86 -3.84
CA SER A 40 41.12 7.02 -4.15
C SER A 40 41.56 7.00 -5.62
N CYS A 41 41.02 7.89 -6.44
CA CYS A 41 41.61 8.21 -7.74
C CYS A 41 42.66 9.31 -7.54
N HIS A 42 43.93 8.98 -7.76
CA HIS A 42 45.02 9.93 -7.87
C HIS A 42 44.78 10.82 -9.09
N HIS A 43 44.67 12.13 -8.90
CA HIS A 43 44.76 13.12 -9.96
C HIS A 43 46.19 13.67 -9.99
N ASP A 44 46.93 13.34 -11.05
CA ASP A 44 48.15 14.03 -11.43
C ASP A 44 47.85 15.49 -11.85
N PRO A 45 48.72 16.46 -11.53
CA PRO A 45 48.57 17.85 -11.96
C PRO A 45 49.03 18.05 -13.42
N PRO A 46 48.37 18.93 -14.21
CA PRO A 46 48.79 19.21 -15.58
C PRO A 46 50.00 20.15 -15.62
N GLN A 47 51.00 19.74 -16.40
CA GLN A 47 52.17 20.55 -16.73
C GLN A 47 51.84 21.63 -17.78
N THR A 48 52.43 22.79 -17.50
CA THR A 48 52.70 24.02 -18.27
C THR A 48 52.42 24.08 -19.78
N ARG A 49 51.77 25.20 -20.15
CA ARG A 49 51.66 25.82 -21.48
C ARG A 49 52.98 25.93 -22.24
N ASN A 50 52.89 25.82 -23.56
CA ASN A 50 53.75 26.55 -24.48
C ASN A 50 52.94 27.05 -25.68
N ASP A 51 53.18 28.30 -26.04
CA ASP A 51 52.50 29.11 -27.05
C ASP A 51 52.93 28.75 -28.50
N GLY A 52 52.08 29.03 -29.50
CA GLY A 52 52.51 28.97 -30.92
C GLY A 52 51.42 28.94 -32.00
N VAL A 53 50.94 30.13 -32.37
CA VAL A 53 50.05 30.54 -33.48
C VAL A 53 50.36 29.95 -34.86
N TYR A 54 49.33 29.63 -35.69
CA TYR A 54 49.22 29.97 -37.14
C TYR A 54 47.78 29.92 -37.70
N ALA A 55 47.30 31.10 -38.14
CA ALA A 55 46.45 31.51 -39.28
C ALA A 55 45.24 30.67 -39.83
N CYS A 56 44.10 31.38 -39.99
CA CYS A 56 43.00 31.20 -40.98
C CYS A 56 43.36 31.86 -42.34
N PRO A 57 42.59 31.84 -43.46
CA PRO A 57 41.21 31.34 -43.71
C PRO A 57 40.99 30.57 -45.05
N SER A 58 39.81 29.95 -45.24
CA SER A 58 39.04 29.99 -46.52
C SER A 58 37.70 29.22 -46.44
N ALA A 59 36.65 29.87 -46.93
CA ALA A 59 35.33 29.34 -47.36
C ALA A 59 35.09 29.92 -48.79
N PRO A 60 33.97 29.69 -49.54
CA PRO A 60 32.68 29.07 -49.20
C PRO A 60 31.99 28.26 -50.35
N ALA A 61 30.71 27.88 -50.16
CA ALA A 61 29.61 27.59 -51.13
C ALA A 61 28.90 26.23 -50.85
N ALA A 62 27.57 26.06 -50.86
CA ALA A 62 26.44 26.95 -51.13
C ALA A 62 25.11 26.40 -50.55
N ALA A 63 24.20 27.35 -50.28
CA ALA A 63 22.73 27.41 -50.42
C ALA A 63 21.82 26.30 -49.80
N ARG A 64 20.84 26.60 -48.91
CA ARG A 64 19.58 27.41 -49.04
C ARG A 64 18.57 26.75 -50.00
N CYS A 65 17.24 26.69 -49.81
CA CYS A 65 16.25 27.40 -48.98
C CYS A 65 14.93 26.57 -49.02
N MET A 66 14.09 26.58 -47.97
CA MET A 66 12.73 27.21 -47.90
C MET A 66 11.80 26.91 -49.11
N THR A 67 10.52 26.58 -48.98
CA THR A 67 9.46 27.33 -48.28
C THR A 67 8.14 26.52 -48.29
N THR A 68 7.24 26.92 -47.39
CA THR A 68 5.81 26.61 -47.25
C THR A 68 4.96 26.71 -48.54
N TRP A 69 3.76 26.07 -48.56
CA TRP A 69 2.43 26.70 -48.72
C TRP A 69 1.31 25.67 -49.03
N ALA A 70 0.12 25.98 -48.49
CA ALA A 70 -1.23 25.76 -49.03
C ALA A 70 -1.98 24.41 -48.91
N ARG A 71 -3.14 24.55 -48.25
CA ARG A 71 -4.35 23.72 -48.25
C ARG A 71 -4.82 23.34 -49.66
N TYR A 72 -5.37 22.14 -49.85
CA TYR A 72 -6.57 21.95 -50.67
C TYR A 72 -7.32 20.67 -50.27
N SER A 73 -8.63 20.85 -50.09
CA SER A 73 -9.69 19.86 -49.89
C SER A 73 -9.99 19.04 -51.15
N GLN A 74 -10.85 18.01 -50.99
CA GLN A 74 -11.48 17.12 -51.99
C GLN A 74 -10.65 15.84 -52.21
N GLY A 75 -11.10 14.63 -51.86
CA GLY A 75 -12.44 14.06 -52.01
C GLY A 75 -12.55 13.47 -53.39
N VAL A 76 -12.19 12.18 -53.57
CA VAL A 76 -12.65 11.22 -54.59
C VAL A 76 -11.95 9.87 -54.31
N ALA A 77 -12.73 8.82 -54.01
CA ALA A 77 -12.29 7.43 -54.17
C ALA A 77 -12.40 7.03 -55.64
N PRO A 78 -11.53 6.15 -56.16
CA PRO A 78 -12.11 5.07 -56.95
C PRO A 78 -11.38 3.72 -56.89
N HIS A 79 -12.23 2.68 -56.88
CA HIS A 79 -12.24 1.50 -57.76
C HIS A 79 -11.15 0.42 -57.66
N CYS A 80 -11.66 -0.78 -57.38
CA CYS A 80 -11.09 -2.09 -57.64
C CYS A 80 -10.61 -2.28 -59.09
N ALA A 81 -9.51 -3.01 -59.28
CA ALA A 81 -9.28 -3.81 -60.48
C ALA A 81 -8.39 -5.02 -60.17
N ARG A 82 -8.73 -6.12 -60.85
CA ARG A 82 -8.27 -7.52 -60.73
C ARG A 82 -6.92 -7.79 -61.44
N PRO A 83 -6.35 -9.00 -61.30
CA PRO A 83 -4.93 -9.31 -61.60
C PRO A 83 -4.70 -9.72 -63.07
N PRO A 84 -3.45 -9.89 -63.51
CA PRO A 84 -3.15 -10.64 -64.71
C PRO A 84 -2.78 -12.11 -64.42
N GLU A 85 -3.20 -12.93 -65.38
CA GLU A 85 -3.22 -14.38 -65.44
C GLU A 85 -1.98 -14.94 -66.18
N VAL A 86 -1.35 -15.94 -65.57
CA VAL A 86 -0.80 -17.22 -66.08
C VAL A 86 -0.19 -17.32 -67.50
N ALA A 87 0.99 -17.95 -67.61
CA ALA A 87 1.36 -18.98 -68.62
C ALA A 87 2.69 -19.73 -68.22
N PRO A 88 3.09 -20.87 -68.83
CA PRO A 88 2.63 -22.21 -68.44
C PRO A 88 3.72 -23.32 -68.42
N MET A 89 3.28 -24.55 -68.08
CA MET A 89 3.86 -25.88 -68.39
C MET A 89 5.21 -26.23 -67.71
N ILE A 90 5.40 -27.43 -67.14
CA ILE A 90 5.52 -28.73 -67.85
C ILE A 90 5.03 -29.89 -66.95
N ARG A 91 4.36 -30.86 -67.60
CA ARG A 91 3.85 -32.14 -67.07
C ARG A 91 4.97 -33.17 -66.86
N SER A 92 4.79 -34.08 -65.90
CA SER A 92 4.75 -35.56 -66.07
C SER A 92 4.68 -36.26 -64.68
N PRO A 93 4.52 -37.58 -64.55
CA PRO A 93 3.21 -38.17 -64.27
C PRO A 93 3.15 -39.07 -63.02
N SER A 94 1.91 -39.33 -62.60
CA SER A 94 1.42 -40.57 -62.00
C SER A 94 2.22 -41.22 -60.86
N GLN A 95 1.71 -41.10 -59.64
CA GLN A 95 1.49 -42.30 -58.81
C GLN A 95 0.13 -42.22 -58.11
N ARG A 96 -0.71 -43.21 -58.46
CA ARG A 96 -1.95 -43.56 -57.77
C ARG A 96 -1.58 -44.46 -56.59
N GLN A 97 -1.91 -44.08 -55.35
CA GLN A 97 -2.36 -44.95 -54.25
C GLN A 97 -3.16 -44.04 -53.29
N ALA A 98 -4.49 -44.04 -53.32
CA ALA A 98 -5.33 -44.94 -52.52
C ALA A 98 -4.88 -44.98 -51.04
N GLY A 99 -5.47 -44.09 -50.24
CA GLY A 99 -5.25 -44.00 -48.80
C GLY A 99 -6.40 -43.24 -48.15
N VAL A 100 -7.55 -43.90 -48.06
CA VAL A 100 -8.62 -43.53 -47.14
C VAL A 100 -8.05 -43.70 -45.73
N GLY A 101 -7.97 -42.64 -44.95
CA GLY A 101 -7.48 -42.74 -43.59
C GLY A 101 -7.33 -41.41 -42.87
N LEU A 102 -8.28 -41.13 -41.99
CA LEU A 102 -8.03 -40.42 -40.73
C LEU A 102 -7.76 -38.90 -40.85
N THR A 103 -8.80 -38.11 -41.14
CA THR A 103 -8.82 -36.68 -40.80
C THR A 103 -9.91 -36.41 -39.77
N LEU A 104 -9.77 -37.03 -38.59
CA LEU A 104 -10.60 -36.76 -37.43
C LEU A 104 -9.70 -36.55 -36.20
N PHE A 105 -8.85 -35.51 -36.25
CA PHE A 105 -7.96 -35.14 -35.13
C PHE A 105 -7.71 -33.63 -35.09
N VAL A 106 -8.74 -32.81 -35.32
CA VAL A 106 -8.64 -31.32 -35.23
C VAL A 106 -9.76 -30.73 -34.36
N THR A 107 -10.22 -31.44 -33.33
CA THR A 107 -11.23 -30.94 -32.38
C THR A 107 -10.90 -31.36 -30.96
N LEU A 108 -9.69 -31.05 -30.46
CA LEU A 108 -9.38 -31.21 -29.03
C LEU A 108 -8.26 -30.26 -28.53
N LEU A 109 -8.36 -28.96 -28.82
CA LEU A 109 -7.38 -27.96 -28.34
C LEU A 109 -8.03 -26.66 -27.81
N ILE A 110 -9.27 -26.71 -27.29
CA ILE A 110 -9.91 -25.52 -26.67
C ILE A 110 -10.62 -25.86 -25.35
N ALA A 111 -9.98 -26.65 -24.49
CA ALA A 111 -10.46 -26.85 -23.11
C ALA A 111 -9.33 -26.88 -22.08
N ALA A 112 -8.20 -26.22 -22.37
CA ALA A 112 -7.31 -25.78 -21.32
C ALA A 112 -7.85 -24.45 -20.77
N CYS A 113 -8.97 -24.51 -20.05
CA CYS A 113 -9.24 -23.47 -19.06
C CYS A 113 -8.00 -23.45 -18.17
N ALA A 114 -7.23 -22.37 -18.25
CA ALA A 114 -6.13 -22.11 -17.35
C ALA A 114 -6.71 -22.01 -15.94
N SER A 115 -6.80 -23.16 -15.26
CA SER A 115 -6.93 -23.21 -13.82
C SER A 115 -5.61 -22.67 -13.30
N GLN A 116 -5.53 -21.35 -13.10
CA GLN A 116 -4.41 -20.79 -12.35
C GLN A 116 -4.36 -21.56 -11.02
N PRO A 117 -3.20 -22.11 -10.64
CA PRO A 117 -3.08 -22.72 -9.32
C PRO A 117 -3.55 -21.68 -8.30
N PRO A 118 -4.38 -22.07 -7.31
CA PRO A 118 -4.80 -21.15 -6.27
C PRO A 118 -3.54 -20.48 -5.71
N GLN A 119 -3.54 -19.15 -5.71
CA GLN A 119 -2.41 -18.38 -5.18
C GLN A 119 -2.07 -18.95 -3.79
N PRO A 120 -0.78 -19.18 -3.49
CA PRO A 120 -0.37 -19.63 -2.17
C PRO A 120 -1.03 -18.72 -1.15
N SER A 121 -1.76 -19.30 -0.20
CA SER A 121 -2.28 -18.54 0.92
C SER A 121 -1.09 -17.86 1.59
N ASP A 122 -1.18 -16.55 1.81
CA ASP A 122 -0.20 -15.79 2.58
C ASP A 122 -0.70 -15.74 4.04
N PRO A 123 -0.35 -16.72 4.89
CA PRO A 123 -0.89 -16.82 6.24
C PRO A 123 -0.44 -15.65 7.12
N GLU A 124 0.70 -15.04 6.84
CA GLU A 124 1.19 -13.89 7.60
C GLU A 124 0.35 -12.64 7.28
N LEU A 125 0.10 -12.38 5.98
CA LEU A 125 -0.79 -11.31 5.54
C LEU A 125 -2.21 -11.52 6.05
N ALA A 126 -2.75 -12.73 5.95
CA ALA A 126 -4.06 -13.06 6.48
C ALA A 126 -4.14 -12.82 8.00
N ARG A 127 -3.07 -13.14 8.73
CA ARG A 127 -3.00 -12.97 10.19
C ARG A 127 -3.01 -11.49 10.60
N ILE A 128 -2.17 -10.64 10.00
CA ILE A 128 -2.19 -9.20 10.34
C ILE A 128 -3.54 -8.57 9.99
N VAL A 129 -4.15 -8.96 8.86
CA VAL A 129 -5.49 -8.49 8.48
C VAL A 129 -6.53 -8.91 9.52
N GLY A 130 -6.49 -10.17 9.98
CA GLY A 130 -7.38 -10.64 11.04
C GLY A 130 -7.16 -9.91 12.36
N TYR A 131 -5.91 -9.58 12.71
CA TYR A 131 -5.61 -8.81 13.91
C TYR A 131 -6.08 -7.35 13.82
N HIS A 132 -6.01 -6.74 12.63
CA HIS A 132 -6.34 -5.33 12.41
C HIS A 132 -7.76 -5.09 11.85
N THR A 133 -8.59 -6.13 11.82
CA THR A 133 -10.04 -6.05 11.53
C THR A 133 -10.79 -6.30 12.84
N GLY A 134 -11.89 -5.58 13.06
CA GLY A 134 -12.69 -5.67 14.29
C GLY A 134 -13.21 -4.31 14.77
N LEU A 135 -13.82 -4.35 15.95
CA LEU A 135 -14.18 -3.18 16.73
C LEU A 135 -13.11 -2.95 17.80
N PHE A 136 -12.62 -1.71 17.92
CA PHE A 136 -11.58 -1.35 18.87
C PHE A 136 -11.92 -0.05 19.60
N THR A 137 -11.33 0.14 20.78
CA THR A 137 -11.47 1.36 21.58
C THR A 137 -10.16 1.78 22.24
N SER A 138 -9.96 3.10 22.40
CA SER A 138 -8.90 3.67 23.24
C SER A 138 -9.37 4.00 24.67
N ALA A 139 -10.57 3.58 25.09
CA ALA A 139 -11.10 3.89 26.42
C ALA A 139 -10.15 3.52 27.58
N PRO A 140 -9.47 2.36 27.59
CA PRO A 140 -8.48 2.06 28.63
C PRO A 140 -7.30 3.05 28.67
N GLN A 141 -6.95 3.67 27.54
CA GLN A 141 -5.91 4.70 27.45
C GLN A 141 -6.39 6.04 27.98
N ALA A 142 -7.56 6.49 27.53
CA ALA A 142 -8.16 7.75 28.01
C ALA A 142 -8.42 7.71 29.53
N ALA A 143 -8.74 6.54 30.10
CA ALA A 143 -8.92 6.37 31.54
C ALA A 143 -7.64 6.55 32.36
N ARG A 144 -6.46 6.26 31.79
CA ARG A 144 -5.15 6.41 32.46
C ARG A 144 -4.42 7.70 32.10
N ASP A 145 -4.73 8.31 30.97
CA ASP A 145 -4.13 9.56 30.50
C ASP A 145 -5.19 10.46 29.83
N SER A 146 -5.57 11.52 30.53
CA SER A 146 -6.57 12.51 30.09
C SER A 146 -6.16 13.32 28.85
N ASN A 147 -4.91 13.20 28.38
CA ASN A 147 -4.50 13.83 27.12
C ASN A 147 -5.07 13.09 25.89
N TYR A 148 -5.59 11.88 26.06
CA TYR A 148 -6.22 11.10 25.01
C TYR A 148 -7.74 11.12 25.15
N GLN A 149 -8.43 11.40 24.04
CA GLN A 149 -9.87 11.19 23.94
C GLN A 149 -10.19 9.71 23.75
N VAL A 150 -11.40 9.29 24.12
CA VAL A 150 -11.90 7.96 23.75
C VAL A 150 -12.20 7.97 22.25
N VAL A 151 -11.53 7.08 21.51
CA VAL A 151 -11.71 6.89 20.08
C VAL A 151 -12.14 5.45 19.85
N GLU A 152 -13.22 5.31 19.11
CA GLU A 152 -13.68 4.03 18.56
C GLU A 152 -13.14 3.87 17.15
N PHE A 153 -12.54 2.72 16.89
CA PHE A 153 -12.01 2.36 15.59
C PHE A 153 -12.73 1.11 15.10
N ARG A 154 -13.28 1.17 13.90
CA ARG A 154 -14.02 0.07 13.27
C ARG A 154 -13.32 -0.28 11.98
N ALA A 155 -12.99 -1.54 11.79
CA ALA A 155 -12.39 -2.05 10.56
C ALA A 155 -13.12 -3.31 10.12
N VAL A 156 -13.60 -3.34 8.87
CA VAL A 156 -14.31 -4.48 8.31
C VAL A 156 -13.79 -4.82 6.92
N ARG A 157 -13.73 -6.12 6.62
CA ARG A 157 -13.42 -6.62 5.27
C ARG A 157 -14.51 -6.18 4.29
N ILE A 158 -14.10 -5.62 3.15
CA ILE A 158 -14.95 -5.37 1.98
C ILE A 158 -14.38 -6.12 0.78
N TRP A 159 -15.23 -6.35 -0.24
CA TRP A 159 -14.87 -7.03 -1.49
C TRP A 159 -14.07 -8.33 -1.30
N PRO A 160 -14.55 -9.31 -0.51
CA PRO A 160 -13.83 -10.54 -0.23
C PRO A 160 -13.51 -11.39 -1.48
N GLN A 161 -14.22 -11.15 -2.58
CA GLN A 161 -14.04 -11.79 -3.88
C GLN A 161 -12.81 -11.29 -4.66
N ARG A 162 -12.21 -10.16 -4.28
CA ARG A 162 -11.02 -9.62 -4.96
C ARG A 162 -9.76 -10.31 -4.44
N ASP A 163 -8.87 -10.66 -5.36
CA ASP A 163 -7.62 -11.39 -5.09
C ASP A 163 -6.39 -10.46 -5.05
N GLU A 164 -6.53 -9.16 -5.37
CA GLU A 164 -5.42 -8.19 -5.33
C GLU A 164 -5.06 -7.70 -3.91
N GLY A 165 -5.36 -8.50 -2.90
CA GLY A 165 -5.14 -8.23 -1.49
C GLY A 165 -6.43 -8.03 -0.68
N TYR A 166 -6.24 -7.70 0.59
CA TYR A 166 -7.33 -7.53 1.55
C TYR A 166 -7.75 -6.06 1.63
N TRP A 167 -8.88 -5.74 1.00
CA TRP A 167 -9.58 -4.45 1.13
C TRP A 167 -10.40 -4.27 2.42
N VAL A 168 -10.08 -3.27 3.24
CA VAL A 168 -10.72 -3.02 4.54
C VAL A 168 -11.32 -1.62 4.54
N TYR A 169 -12.58 -1.49 4.91
CA TYR A 169 -13.18 -0.21 5.23
C TYR A 169 -12.96 0.12 6.70
N THR A 170 -12.64 1.38 7.00
CA THR A 170 -12.37 1.83 8.37
C THR A 170 -13.08 3.13 8.73
N GLU A 171 -13.54 3.21 9.98
CA GLU A 171 -14.06 4.42 10.62
C GLU A 171 -13.33 4.71 11.93
N GLN A 172 -13.05 5.99 12.18
CA GLN A 172 -12.53 6.48 13.44
C GLN A 172 -13.44 7.59 13.96
N GLN A 173 -13.94 7.42 15.17
CA GLN A 173 -14.90 8.32 15.77
C GLN A 173 -14.52 8.61 17.21
N ILE A 174 -14.54 9.89 17.60
CA ILE A 174 -14.40 10.27 19.00
C ILE A 174 -15.73 9.99 19.69
N GLU A 175 -15.69 9.37 20.87
CA GLU A 175 -16.87 9.09 21.67
C GLU A 175 -17.69 10.37 21.91
N GLY A 176 -19.00 10.28 21.70
CA GLY A 176 -19.93 11.40 21.84
C GLY A 176 -20.03 12.33 20.63
N GLN A 177 -19.27 12.10 19.54
CA GLN A 177 -19.52 12.76 18.25
C GLN A 177 -20.56 11.99 17.43
N ASP A 178 -21.34 12.69 16.60
CA ASP A 178 -22.38 12.09 15.77
C ASP A 178 -21.84 11.39 14.51
N SER A 179 -20.59 11.66 14.13
CA SER A 179 -19.97 11.13 12.90
C SER A 179 -18.47 10.87 13.07
N PRO A 180 -17.90 9.92 12.31
CA PRO A 180 -16.47 9.67 12.33
C PRO A 180 -15.68 10.85 11.76
N TYR A 181 -14.57 11.22 12.41
CA TYR A 181 -13.68 12.25 11.89
C TYR A 181 -12.80 11.73 10.75
N ARG A 182 -12.67 10.41 10.59
CA ARG A 182 -11.91 9.79 9.50
C ARG A 182 -12.56 8.50 9.03
N GLN A 183 -12.78 8.42 7.73
CA GLN A 183 -13.13 7.20 7.02
C GLN A 183 -12.06 6.92 5.97
N ARG A 184 -11.65 5.66 5.81
CA ARG A 184 -10.70 5.23 4.78
C ARG A 184 -11.06 3.86 4.24
N ILE A 185 -10.79 3.65 2.95
CA ILE A 185 -10.61 2.31 2.40
C ILE A 185 -9.11 2.00 2.45
N GLN A 186 -8.76 0.80 2.85
CA GLN A 186 -7.40 0.33 3.04
C GLN A 186 -7.20 -0.93 2.21
N ARG A 187 -5.97 -1.16 1.72
CA ARG A 187 -5.60 -2.43 1.07
C ARG A 187 -4.34 -3.00 1.71
N TYR A 188 -4.45 -4.20 2.24
CA TYR A 188 -3.29 -4.99 2.67
C TYR A 188 -2.88 -5.93 1.55
N PHE A 189 -1.62 -5.87 1.14
CA PHE A 189 -1.08 -6.74 0.09
C PHE A 189 0.40 -6.95 0.33
N ARG A 190 0.94 -8.08 -0.14
CA ARG A 190 2.38 -8.26 -0.23
C ARG A 190 2.87 -7.71 -1.56
N ASP A 191 3.87 -6.84 -1.52
CA ASP A 191 4.48 -6.32 -2.74
C ASP A 191 5.45 -7.32 -3.38
N ALA A 192 6.01 -6.97 -4.54
CA ALA A 192 6.96 -7.81 -5.27
C ALA A 192 8.27 -8.07 -4.50
N ASP A 193 8.62 -7.21 -3.54
CA ASP A 193 9.79 -7.35 -2.68
C ASP A 193 9.50 -8.21 -1.44
N GLY A 194 8.28 -8.73 -1.32
CA GLY A 194 7.86 -9.57 -0.21
C GLY A 194 7.45 -8.80 1.05
N VAL A 195 7.28 -7.48 0.98
CA VAL A 195 6.88 -6.63 2.13
C VAL A 195 5.36 -6.54 2.20
N ILE A 196 4.79 -6.73 3.40
CA ILE A 196 3.37 -6.47 3.64
C ILE A 196 3.16 -4.95 3.66
N ARG A 197 2.32 -4.44 2.77
CA ARG A 197 1.94 -3.04 2.71
C ARG A 197 0.48 -2.85 3.07
N LEU A 198 0.22 -1.83 3.87
CA LEU A 198 -1.09 -1.22 4.05
C LEU A 198 -1.11 0.08 3.27
N ARG A 199 -1.86 0.10 2.17
CA ARG A 199 -2.13 1.33 1.41
C ARG A 199 -3.45 1.92 1.83
N VAL A 200 -3.46 3.23 2.03
CA VAL A 200 -4.64 3.99 2.47
C VAL A 200 -5.22 4.77 1.29
N TYR A 201 -6.54 4.77 1.19
CA TYR A 201 -7.28 5.45 0.12
C TYR A 201 -8.38 6.34 0.71
N THR A 202 -8.54 7.51 0.10
CA THR A 202 -9.81 8.24 0.16
C THR A 202 -10.74 7.72 -0.92
N PHE A 203 -12.03 7.95 -0.75
CA PHE A 203 -13.08 7.46 -1.63
C PHE A 203 -14.21 8.49 -1.72
N PRO A 204 -14.96 8.54 -2.85
CA PRO A 204 -16.02 9.50 -3.04
C PRO A 204 -17.16 9.29 -2.04
N GLN A 205 -17.90 10.35 -1.74
CA GLN A 205 -19.14 10.29 -0.95
C GLN A 205 -18.98 9.59 0.42
N ALA A 206 -17.80 9.71 1.06
CA ALA A 206 -17.53 9.04 2.33
C ALA A 206 -18.59 9.28 3.42
N ALA A 207 -19.15 10.50 3.48
CA ALA A 207 -20.22 10.84 4.42
C ALA A 207 -21.49 10.00 4.27
N GLU A 208 -21.78 9.47 3.07
CA GLU A 208 -22.93 8.59 2.81
C GLU A 208 -22.70 7.16 3.33
N HIS A 209 -21.43 6.81 3.60
CA HIS A 209 -21.00 5.49 4.08
C HIS A 209 -20.77 5.42 5.60
N VAL A 210 -21.17 6.45 6.35
CA VAL A 210 -21.08 6.43 7.82
C VAL A 210 -21.96 5.30 8.36
N GLY A 211 -21.36 4.40 9.14
CA GLY A 211 -22.04 3.25 9.71
C GLY A 211 -22.13 2.02 8.80
N ASP A 212 -21.74 2.13 7.52
CA ASP A 212 -21.83 1.03 6.55
C ASP A 212 -20.86 -0.12 6.85
N TRP A 213 -19.95 0.04 7.82
CA TRP A 213 -19.14 -1.06 8.35
C TRP A 213 -20.00 -2.24 8.85
N GLN A 214 -21.25 -1.99 9.25
CA GLN A 214 -22.22 -3.02 9.64
C GLN A 214 -22.76 -3.83 8.45
N PHE A 215 -22.63 -3.29 7.23
CA PHE A 215 -23.20 -3.86 6.02
C PHE A 215 -22.17 -3.79 4.86
N PRO A 216 -21.12 -4.63 4.87
CA PRO A 216 -20.03 -4.57 3.89
C PRO A 216 -20.46 -4.58 2.41
N ALA A 217 -21.62 -5.20 2.09
CA ALA A 217 -22.17 -5.20 0.73
C ALA A 217 -22.55 -3.81 0.20
N ARG A 218 -22.72 -2.80 1.07
CA ARG A 218 -22.97 -1.41 0.64
C ARG A 218 -21.80 -0.79 -0.11
N PHE A 219 -20.61 -1.37 -0.01
CA PHE A 219 -19.43 -0.97 -0.77
C PHE A 219 -19.38 -1.58 -2.18
N ASP A 220 -20.31 -2.46 -2.56
CA ASP A 220 -20.31 -3.12 -3.88
C ASP A 220 -20.53 -2.15 -5.05
N GLY A 221 -21.07 -0.95 -4.78
CA GLY A 221 -21.17 0.13 -5.77
C GLY A 221 -19.87 0.91 -6.00
N LEU A 222 -18.84 0.70 -5.17
CA LEU A 222 -17.54 1.35 -5.28
C LEU A 222 -16.52 0.41 -5.94
N GLU A 223 -15.72 0.98 -6.83
CA GLU A 223 -14.64 0.27 -7.53
C GLU A 223 -13.27 0.85 -7.14
N PRO A 224 -12.17 0.06 -7.16
CA PRO A 224 -10.83 0.53 -6.81
C PRO A 224 -10.37 1.72 -7.66
N THR A 225 -10.85 1.80 -8.90
CA THR A 225 -10.57 2.91 -9.82
C THR A 225 -11.21 4.23 -9.39
N MET A 226 -12.19 4.19 -8.48
CA MET A 226 -12.81 5.38 -7.88
C MET A 226 -12.05 5.87 -6.64
N LEU A 227 -11.10 5.08 -6.15
CA LEU A 227 -10.34 5.39 -4.95
C LEU A 227 -9.13 6.26 -5.29
N SER A 228 -8.78 7.17 -4.39
CA SER A 228 -7.56 7.98 -4.50
C SER A 228 -6.57 7.55 -3.43
N ALA A 229 -5.45 6.95 -3.86
CA ALA A 229 -4.39 6.52 -2.95
C ALA A 229 -3.72 7.72 -2.28
N GLU A 230 -3.49 7.64 -0.97
CA GLU A 230 -2.61 8.56 -0.25
C GLU A 230 -1.15 8.17 -0.57
N ALA A 231 -0.67 8.65 -1.73
CA ALA A 231 0.66 8.30 -2.25
C ALA A 231 1.78 8.60 -1.24
N GLY A 232 2.71 7.65 -1.07
CA GLY A 232 3.81 7.75 -0.10
C GLY A 232 3.40 7.45 1.35
N CYS A 233 2.11 7.24 1.64
CA CYS A 233 1.59 6.96 2.98
C CYS A 233 1.33 5.48 3.26
N ASP A 234 1.94 4.58 2.47
CA ASP A 234 1.89 3.15 2.74
C ASP A 234 2.58 2.85 4.08
N ASN A 235 1.93 2.06 4.93
CA ASN A 235 2.58 1.45 6.09
C ASN A 235 3.20 0.11 5.70
N LEU A 236 4.49 -0.06 5.96
CA LEU A 236 5.23 -1.28 5.67
C LEU A 236 5.34 -2.12 6.92
N TYR A 237 4.64 -3.25 6.96
CA TYR A 237 4.60 -4.15 8.09
C TYR A 237 5.61 -5.28 7.99
N ARG A 238 6.19 -5.64 9.12
CA ARG A 238 6.96 -6.87 9.34
C ARG A 238 6.56 -7.49 10.66
N GLN A 239 6.55 -8.81 10.71
CA GLN A 239 6.48 -9.52 11.98
C GLN A 239 7.83 -9.38 12.70
N VAL A 240 7.83 -8.75 13.87
CA VAL A 240 9.05 -8.54 14.68
C VAL A 240 9.20 -9.59 15.77
N GLU A 241 8.07 -10.16 16.21
CA GLU A 241 7.99 -11.26 17.18
C GLU A 241 6.80 -12.18 16.84
N PRO A 242 6.72 -13.40 17.37
CA PRO A 242 5.53 -14.25 17.21
C PRO A 242 4.22 -13.51 17.57
N GLY A 243 3.36 -13.25 16.57
CA GLY A 243 2.09 -12.55 16.74
C GLY A 243 2.16 -11.01 16.85
N VAL A 244 3.34 -10.40 16.72
CA VAL A 244 3.51 -8.93 16.78
C VAL A 244 4.02 -8.39 15.46
N PHE A 245 3.22 -7.50 14.86
CA PHE A 245 3.57 -6.81 13.62
C PHE A 245 3.90 -5.35 13.91
N ALA A 246 5.06 -4.90 13.48
CA ALA A 246 5.42 -3.48 13.51
C ALA A 246 5.33 -2.90 12.10
N GLY A 247 4.78 -1.71 11.96
CA GLY A 247 4.66 -1.01 10.68
C GLY A 247 5.00 0.47 10.78
N SER A 248 5.46 1.04 9.68
CA SER A 248 5.67 2.49 9.58
C SER A 248 5.53 2.99 8.15
N THR A 249 5.27 4.29 8.00
CA THR A 249 5.52 5.00 6.74
C THR A 249 7.02 5.09 6.46
N ILE A 250 7.38 5.35 5.20
CA ILE A 250 8.77 5.54 4.78
C ILE A 250 9.16 7.01 4.99
N ASP A 251 10.11 7.26 5.89
CA ASP A 251 10.77 8.54 6.15
C ASP A 251 9.87 9.78 6.06
N GLU A 252 9.91 10.49 4.93
CA GLU A 252 9.17 11.73 4.66
C GLU A 252 8.30 11.62 3.40
N GLU A 253 8.12 10.41 2.88
CA GLU A 253 7.40 10.15 1.62
C GLU A 253 5.91 10.43 1.75
N CYS A 254 5.34 10.25 2.94
CA CYS A 254 3.95 10.55 3.20
C CYS A 254 3.74 12.07 3.31
N ARG A 255 3.56 12.72 2.17
CA ARG A 255 3.29 14.17 2.11
C ARG A 255 1.93 14.47 2.72
N ASN A 256 1.92 15.45 3.62
CA ASN A 256 0.73 15.81 4.36
C ASN A 256 0.77 17.30 4.65
N THR A 257 -0.32 18.01 4.36
CA THR A 257 -0.44 19.47 4.58
C THR A 257 -1.34 19.81 5.77
N TRP A 258 -1.81 18.80 6.51
CA TRP A 258 -2.73 19.01 7.62
C TRP A 258 -2.05 19.84 8.72
N ARG A 259 -2.75 20.88 9.17
CA ARG A 259 -2.27 21.83 10.20
C ARG A 259 -0.88 22.43 9.92
N GLY A 260 -0.49 22.54 8.64
CA GLY A 260 0.80 23.14 8.25
C GLY A 260 1.99 22.18 8.25
N ALA A 261 1.77 20.87 8.35
CA ALA A 261 2.82 19.89 8.10
C ALA A 261 3.28 19.92 6.62
N ALA A 262 4.47 19.36 6.39
CA ALA A 262 4.99 19.02 5.06
C ALA A 262 4.93 17.50 4.82
N TYR A 263 5.10 16.70 5.88
CA TYR A 263 4.97 15.24 5.84
C TYR A 263 4.44 14.70 7.17
N MET A 264 3.97 13.46 7.14
CA MET A 264 3.53 12.70 8.30
C MET A 264 4.41 11.45 8.47
N ARG A 265 4.68 11.08 9.71
CA ARG A 265 5.18 9.74 10.05
C ARG A 265 4.12 8.99 10.84
N SER A 266 3.86 7.76 10.43
CA SER A 266 3.05 6.79 11.16
C SER A 266 3.95 5.67 11.65
N ILE A 267 3.77 5.27 12.91
CA ILE A 267 4.36 4.05 13.49
C ILE A 267 3.23 3.28 14.15
N SER A 268 3.13 2.00 13.83
CA SER A 268 2.09 1.13 14.37
C SER A 268 2.63 -0.20 14.85
N SER A 269 1.93 -0.78 15.82
CA SER A 269 2.13 -2.15 16.29
C SER A 269 0.78 -2.84 16.33
N VAL A 270 0.67 -4.05 15.77
CA VAL A 270 -0.59 -4.79 15.66
C VAL A 270 -0.39 -6.18 16.27
N THR A 271 -1.34 -6.57 17.12
CA THR A 271 -1.38 -7.86 17.82
C THR A 271 -2.80 -8.42 17.80
N ALA A 272 -2.98 -9.66 18.27
CA ALA A 272 -4.30 -10.29 18.35
C ALA A 272 -5.31 -9.51 19.23
N THR A 273 -4.83 -8.78 20.24
CA THR A 273 -5.68 -8.13 21.25
C THR A 273 -5.87 -6.63 21.00
N GLY A 274 -5.24 -6.07 19.97
CA GLY A 274 -5.29 -4.64 19.71
C GLY A 274 -4.10 -4.12 18.91
N PHE A 275 -4.05 -2.81 18.75
CA PHE A 275 -2.98 -2.14 18.04
C PHE A 275 -2.65 -0.77 18.64
N THR A 276 -1.45 -0.28 18.35
CA THR A 276 -1.06 1.10 18.62
C THR A 276 -0.86 1.79 17.28
N ASN A 277 -1.31 3.05 17.16
CA ASN A 277 -1.03 3.88 16.00
C ASN A 277 -0.54 5.27 16.42
N TRP A 278 0.64 5.65 15.95
CA TRP A 278 1.31 6.89 16.29
C TRP A 278 1.55 7.77 15.06
N ASP A 279 0.53 8.56 14.73
CA ASP A 279 0.57 9.50 13.62
C ASP A 279 1.02 10.89 14.08
N ARG A 280 2.06 11.43 13.43
CA ARG A 280 2.60 12.76 13.72
C ARG A 280 2.94 13.50 12.44
N GLY A 281 2.67 14.80 12.42
CA GLY A 281 3.04 15.70 11.32
C GLY A 281 4.25 16.53 11.65
N PHE A 282 5.05 16.81 10.63
CA PHE A 282 6.30 17.52 10.72
C PHE A 282 6.42 18.60 9.64
N THR A 283 7.11 19.70 9.94
CA THR A 283 7.49 20.71 8.94
C THR A 283 8.56 20.16 7.99
N ALA A 284 8.87 20.87 6.91
CA ALA A 284 9.97 20.49 6.01
C ALA A 284 11.36 20.51 6.69
N ALA A 285 11.50 21.18 7.83
CA ALA A 285 12.72 21.18 8.64
C ALA A 285 12.75 20.05 9.69
N GLY A 286 11.73 19.18 9.71
CA GLY A 286 11.61 18.07 10.65
C GLY A 286 11.04 18.45 12.02
N GLU A 287 10.47 19.64 12.17
CA GLU A 287 9.89 20.08 13.45
C GLU A 287 8.50 19.51 13.63
N HIS A 288 8.19 18.97 14.81
CA HIS A 288 6.87 18.43 15.12
C HIS A 288 5.79 19.52 15.14
N VAL A 289 4.75 19.32 14.32
CA VAL A 289 3.61 20.24 14.17
C VAL A 289 2.39 19.74 14.93
N TRP A 290 2.01 18.47 14.72
CA TRP A 290 0.81 17.90 15.29
C TRP A 290 0.98 16.40 15.58
N GLY A 291 0.06 15.88 16.38
CA GLY A 291 0.06 14.51 16.86
C GLY A 291 0.52 14.43 18.31
N PRO A 292 0.29 13.29 18.96
CA PRO A 292 0.65 13.11 20.36
C PRO A 292 2.18 13.02 20.51
N ARG A 293 2.73 13.70 21.52
CA ARG A 293 4.16 13.67 21.85
C ARG A 293 4.54 12.48 22.74
N GLY A 294 3.61 12.03 23.59
CA GLY A 294 3.85 11.02 24.63
C GLY A 294 3.69 9.57 24.18
N GLY A 295 3.25 9.31 22.95
CA GLY A 295 3.01 7.97 22.41
C GLY A 295 1.87 7.95 21.42
N GLY A 296 1.63 6.80 20.79
CA GLY A 296 0.49 6.61 19.88
C GLY A 296 -0.82 6.38 20.64
N TYR A 297 -1.93 6.44 19.90
CA TYR A 297 -3.20 5.92 20.40
C TYR A 297 -3.11 4.40 20.55
N GLU A 298 -3.58 3.88 21.68
CA GLU A 298 -3.63 2.45 21.98
C GLU A 298 -5.08 1.97 21.92
N PHE A 299 -5.33 1.04 21.01
CA PHE A 299 -6.64 0.49 20.72
C PHE A 299 -6.71 -0.96 21.20
N THR A 300 -7.60 -1.23 22.15
CA THR A 300 -7.95 -2.59 22.57
C THR A 300 -9.04 -3.13 21.67
N LYS A 301 -8.88 -4.36 21.17
CA LYS A 301 -9.90 -5.06 20.40
C LYS A 301 -11.04 -5.50 21.32
N LEU A 302 -12.26 -5.15 20.96
CA LEU A 302 -13.50 -5.50 21.67
C LEU A 302 -14.20 -6.70 21.04
N ALA A 303 -14.20 -6.77 19.71
CA ALA A 303 -14.83 -7.84 18.95
C ALA A 303 -14.20 -7.97 17.56
N ASP A 304 -14.28 -9.17 16.98
CA ASP A 304 -14.05 -9.36 15.55
C ASP A 304 -15.30 -8.93 14.75
N LEU A 305 -15.10 -8.51 13.50
CA LEU A 305 -16.12 -8.06 12.55
C LEU A 305 -16.01 -8.81 11.22
#